data_AF-A0A1B6IG11-F1
#
_entry.id   AF-A0A1B6IG11-F1
#
_cell.length_a   1.000
_cell.length_b   1.000
_cell.length_c   1.000
_cell.angle_alpha   90.00
_cell.angle_beta   90.00
_cell.angle_gamma   90.00
#
_symmetry.space_group_name_H-M   'P 1'
#
loop_
_entity.id
_entity.type
_entity.pdbx_description
1 polymer ?
#
loop_
_entity_poly.entity_id
_entity_poly.type
_entity_poly.pdbx_seq_one_letter_code
_entity_poly.pdbx_strand_id
1 'polypeptide(L)'
;KMANTFALNVAFPTAMGLPFTFSLQMPTLLYIGGQAQAKSHPDLASGNNQEIQVPQTINASVDFQFVYSLQAQSSMGFVTPFNHQHYTAGVYKNFQVNLPIRAEVDLDFANNKVAAKVQPLDQHNKQNLFEYSTVPYTSQHSVMQMAQNPQEQIHQSYNQNRKNVHVRYPNQIHKTLGQDSTGFAFDFNYQSEQKFIDFAALYNEAHKRNDPIAAVIYAWAEDSINFNNITLTYSPQKSSAKYARFTAAYLDNSESENNPSSYGSQGNNYHNSERSDSQQASPSDHVSVSMAQPSSSSPDSQSRQQQFLQKAGQGIQDSNSMVVD
;
A
#
# COMPACT_ATOMS: atom_id res chain seq x y z
N LYS A 1 -0.62 0.03 -20.65
CA LYS A 1 -1.65 -0.44 -21.59
C LYS A 1 -3.02 -0.03 -21.08
N MET A 2 -3.77 0.71 -21.90
CA MET A 2 -5.19 1.00 -21.65
C MET A 2 -6.02 0.06 -22.53
N ALA A 3 -7.07 -0.54 -21.99
CA ALA A 3 -7.99 -1.38 -22.73
C ALA A 3 -9.40 -1.20 -22.20
N ASN A 4 -10.38 -1.12 -23.10
CA ASN A 4 -11.77 -1.29 -22.68
C ASN A 4 -12.03 -2.79 -22.53
N THR A 5 -12.02 -3.27 -21.29
CA THR A 5 -12.13 -4.70 -21.00
C THR A 5 -13.55 -5.23 -21.13
N PHE A 6 -14.57 -4.36 -21.07
CA PHE A 6 -15.97 -4.74 -21.21
C PHE A 6 -16.86 -3.57 -21.65
N ALA A 7 -17.72 -3.81 -22.65
CA ALA A 7 -18.74 -2.86 -23.09
C ALA A 7 -20.05 -3.60 -23.42
N LEU A 8 -21.17 -3.08 -22.94
CA LEU A 8 -22.52 -3.57 -23.20
C LEU A 8 -23.42 -2.38 -23.52
N ASN A 9 -24.16 -2.46 -24.62
CA ASN A 9 -25.19 -1.50 -24.97
C ASN A 9 -26.47 -2.25 -25.33
N VAL A 10 -27.57 -1.90 -24.70
CA VAL A 10 -28.89 -2.47 -24.95
C VAL A 10 -29.87 -1.33 -25.21
N ALA A 11 -30.68 -1.46 -26.26
CA ALA A 11 -31.70 -0.47 -26.60
C ALA A 11 -33.03 -1.16 -26.88
N PHE A 12 -34.12 -0.60 -26.35
CA PHE A 12 -35.47 -1.11 -26.55
C PHE A 12 -36.51 0.01 -26.40
N PRO A 13 -37.69 -0.11 -27.02
CA PRO A 13 -38.78 0.83 -26.79
C PRO A 13 -39.42 0.61 -25.41
N THR A 14 -39.77 1.70 -24.72
CA THR A 14 -40.59 1.64 -23.50
C THR A 14 -42.06 1.41 -23.83
N ALA A 15 -42.89 1.09 -22.84
CA ALA A 15 -44.34 1.01 -23.00
C ALA A 15 -44.99 2.32 -23.50
N MET A 16 -44.34 3.46 -23.26
CA MET A 16 -44.74 4.77 -23.80
C MET A 16 -44.21 5.04 -25.22
N GLY A 17 -43.54 4.07 -25.86
CA GLY A 17 -42.95 4.20 -27.19
C GLY A 17 -41.65 5.02 -27.23
N LEU A 18 -41.12 5.46 -26.08
CA LEU A 18 -39.85 6.21 -26.02
C LEU A 18 -38.66 5.26 -26.20
N PRO A 19 -37.64 5.61 -27.01
CA PRO A 19 -36.40 4.85 -27.10
C PRO A 19 -35.65 4.87 -25.77
N PHE A 20 -35.41 3.70 -25.19
CA PHE A 20 -34.61 3.52 -23.99
C PHE A 20 -33.25 2.93 -24.35
N THR A 21 -32.21 3.36 -23.63
CA THR A 21 -30.85 2.83 -23.75
C THR A 21 -30.29 2.50 -22.38
N PHE A 22 -29.54 1.41 -22.31
CA PHE A 22 -28.67 1.03 -21.19
C PHE A 22 -27.26 0.84 -21.74
N SER A 23 -26.28 1.45 -21.08
CA SER A 23 -24.87 1.33 -21.41
C SER A 23 -24.07 0.95 -20.16
N LEU A 24 -23.10 0.05 -20.33
CA LEU A 24 -22.11 -0.30 -19.33
C LEU A 24 -20.75 -0.39 -20.01
N GLN A 25 -19.76 0.34 -19.51
CA GLN A 25 -18.38 0.34 -20.00
C GLN A 25 -17.42 0.25 -18.82
N MET A 26 -16.35 -0.53 -18.99
CA MET A 26 -15.32 -0.71 -17.96
C MET A 26 -13.92 -0.60 -18.56
N PRO A 27 -13.46 0.62 -18.90
CA PRO A 27 -12.06 0.86 -19.21
C PRO A 27 -11.14 0.52 -18.03
N THR A 28 -10.05 -0.17 -18.35
CA THR A 28 -8.99 -0.55 -17.42
C THR A 28 -7.64 -0.05 -17.94
N LEU A 29 -6.84 0.54 -17.06
CA LEU A 29 -5.47 0.96 -17.28
C LEU A 29 -4.54 0.14 -16.38
N LEU A 30 -3.57 -0.53 -17.00
CA LEU A 30 -2.44 -1.15 -16.31
C LEU A 30 -1.15 -0.51 -16.82
N TYR A 31 -0.38 0.07 -15.93
CA TYR A 31 0.94 0.63 -16.21
C TYR A 31 1.95 0.04 -15.24
N ILE A 32 3.04 -0.47 -15.80
CA ILE A 32 4.22 -0.95 -15.07
C ILE A 32 5.40 -0.31 -15.80
N GLY A 33 6.13 0.52 -15.09
CA GLY A 33 7.30 1.22 -15.60
C GLY A 33 8.41 1.25 -14.57
N GLY A 34 9.64 1.42 -15.01
CA GLY A 34 10.77 1.51 -14.11
C GLY A 34 12.11 1.57 -14.82
N GLN A 35 13.13 1.88 -14.04
CA GLN A 35 14.52 1.87 -14.46
C GLN A 35 15.35 1.19 -13.37
N ALA A 36 16.17 0.22 -13.76
CA ALA A 36 17.09 -0.45 -12.87
C ALA A 36 18.54 -0.06 -13.20
N GLN A 37 19.35 0.12 -12.18
CA GLN A 37 20.80 0.29 -12.30
C GLN A 37 21.46 -0.62 -11.27
N ALA A 38 22.56 -1.27 -11.64
CA ALA A 38 23.33 -2.10 -10.73
C ALA A 38 24.82 -1.84 -10.93
N LYS A 39 25.55 -1.78 -9.82
CA LYS A 39 27.01 -1.65 -9.78
C LYS A 39 27.55 -2.75 -8.89
N SER A 40 28.69 -3.33 -9.27
CA SER A 40 29.37 -4.38 -8.50
C SER A 40 30.81 -3.98 -8.22
N HIS A 41 31.35 -4.45 -7.10
CA HIS A 41 32.76 -4.31 -6.79
C HIS A 41 33.36 -5.65 -6.32
N PRO A 42 34.45 -6.15 -6.94
CA PRO A 42 35.02 -5.68 -8.21
C PRO A 42 34.02 -5.78 -9.38
N ASP A 43 34.27 -5.03 -10.46
CA ASP A 43 33.39 -5.01 -11.62
C ASP A 43 33.37 -6.39 -12.30
N LEU A 44 32.18 -6.99 -12.43
CA LEU A 44 31.96 -8.26 -13.10
C LEU A 44 32.52 -8.28 -14.54
N ALA A 45 32.57 -7.12 -15.21
CA ALA A 45 33.11 -7.01 -16.57
C ALA A 45 34.66 -6.95 -16.63
N SER A 46 35.35 -6.86 -15.49
CA SER A 46 36.81 -6.70 -15.41
C SER A 46 37.60 -8.01 -15.34
N GLY A 47 36.93 -9.16 -15.38
CA GLY A 47 37.58 -10.48 -15.36
C GLY A 47 38.20 -10.90 -16.69
N ASN A 48 39.30 -11.65 -16.64
CA ASN A 48 39.80 -12.40 -17.78
C ASN A 48 38.78 -13.49 -18.18
N ASN A 49 38.73 -13.84 -19.48
CA ASN A 49 37.75 -14.75 -20.12
C ASN A 49 37.65 -16.18 -19.54
N GLN A 50 38.32 -16.52 -18.44
CA GLN A 50 38.40 -17.86 -17.87
C GLN A 50 37.89 -17.98 -16.41
N GLU A 51 37.57 -16.89 -15.71
CA GLU A 51 37.06 -16.95 -14.33
C GLU A 51 35.94 -15.93 -14.08
N ILE A 52 34.83 -16.38 -13.50
CA ILE A 52 33.75 -15.51 -13.02
C ILE A 52 34.18 -15.00 -11.63
N GLN A 53 34.58 -13.74 -11.54
CA GLN A 53 34.88 -13.12 -10.24
C GLN A 53 33.59 -12.92 -9.45
N VAL A 54 33.52 -13.49 -8.24
CA VAL A 54 32.41 -13.26 -7.32
C VAL A 54 32.56 -11.85 -6.74
N PRO A 55 31.57 -10.95 -6.91
CA PRO A 55 31.66 -9.59 -6.41
C PRO A 55 31.56 -9.58 -4.88
N GLN A 56 32.34 -8.72 -4.23
CA GLN A 56 32.27 -8.51 -2.78
C GLN A 56 31.04 -7.70 -2.40
N THR A 57 30.68 -6.71 -3.22
CA THR A 57 29.50 -5.88 -3.02
C THR A 57 28.71 -5.67 -4.31
N ILE A 58 27.39 -5.55 -4.16
CA ILE A 58 26.47 -5.16 -5.22
C ILE A 58 25.57 -4.04 -4.70
N ASN A 59 25.55 -2.91 -5.40
CA ASN A 59 24.61 -1.82 -5.17
C ASN A 59 23.63 -1.77 -6.34
N ALA A 60 22.35 -2.03 -6.07
CA ALA A 60 21.28 -1.98 -7.05
C ALA A 60 20.28 -0.88 -6.69
N SER A 61 19.80 -0.13 -7.67
CA SER A 61 18.72 0.84 -7.52
C SER A 61 17.64 0.59 -8.55
N VAL A 62 16.39 0.57 -8.13
CA VAL A 62 15.23 0.38 -9.00
C VAL A 62 14.22 1.50 -8.73
N ASP A 63 13.93 2.26 -9.77
CA ASP A 63 12.75 3.12 -9.83
C ASP A 63 11.60 2.28 -10.36
N PHE A 64 10.50 2.22 -9.61
CA PHE A 64 9.35 1.39 -9.93
C PHE A 64 8.07 2.22 -9.83
N GLN A 65 7.28 2.18 -10.90
CA GLN A 65 5.98 2.81 -10.96
C GLN A 65 4.94 1.79 -11.44
N PHE A 66 4.00 1.50 -10.55
CA PHE A 66 2.86 0.63 -10.84
C PHE A 66 1.57 1.44 -10.74
N VAL A 67 0.73 1.40 -11.78
CA VAL A 67 -0.62 1.97 -11.76
C VAL A 67 -1.61 0.94 -12.27
N TYR A 68 -2.62 0.67 -11.47
CA TYR A 68 -3.80 -0.07 -11.89
C TYR A 68 -5.02 0.81 -11.65
N SER A 69 -5.79 1.10 -12.70
CA SER A 69 -6.98 1.92 -12.62
C SER A 69 -8.12 1.28 -13.40
N LEU A 70 -9.31 1.28 -12.83
CA LEU A 70 -10.53 0.78 -13.42
C LEU A 70 -11.61 1.85 -13.23
N GLN A 71 -12.34 2.14 -14.31
CA GLN A 71 -13.50 3.03 -14.25
C GLN A 71 -14.69 2.29 -14.83
N ALA A 72 -15.66 1.94 -13.99
CA ALA A 72 -16.95 1.41 -14.44
C ALA A 72 -17.94 2.55 -14.62
N GLN A 73 -18.48 2.69 -15.82
CA GLN A 73 -19.50 3.66 -16.18
C GLN A 73 -20.75 2.90 -16.58
N SER A 74 -21.83 3.07 -15.82
CA SER A 74 -23.15 2.58 -16.19
C SER A 74 -24.10 3.75 -16.37
N SER A 75 -24.90 3.73 -17.42
CA SER A 75 -25.96 4.70 -17.63
C SER A 75 -27.19 4.05 -18.22
N MET A 76 -28.34 4.62 -17.89
CA MET A 76 -29.61 4.25 -18.47
C MET A 76 -30.45 5.49 -18.68
N GLY A 77 -31.26 5.50 -19.73
CA GLY A 77 -32.00 6.69 -20.07
C GLY A 77 -32.95 6.50 -21.23
N PHE A 78 -33.74 7.52 -21.50
CA PHE A 78 -34.65 7.53 -22.63
C PHE A 78 -34.60 8.87 -23.36
N VAL A 79 -34.84 8.80 -24.66
CA VAL A 79 -34.94 9.97 -25.53
C VAL A 79 -36.41 10.34 -25.67
N THR A 80 -36.71 11.63 -25.57
CA THR A 80 -38.03 12.21 -25.84
C THR A 80 -38.00 12.92 -27.19
N PRO A 81 -38.59 12.31 -28.24
CA PRO A 81 -38.52 12.87 -29.59
C PRO A 81 -39.12 14.28 -29.72
N PHE A 82 -40.17 14.57 -28.93
CA PHE A 82 -40.93 15.83 -29.03
C PHE A 82 -40.15 17.08 -28.57
N ASN A 83 -39.17 16.93 -27.68
CA ASN A 83 -38.32 18.05 -27.21
C ASN A 83 -36.83 17.80 -27.45
N HIS A 84 -36.49 16.71 -28.16
CA HIS A 84 -35.13 16.29 -28.48
C HIS A 84 -34.20 16.17 -27.26
N GLN A 85 -34.74 15.79 -26.10
CA GLN A 85 -33.96 15.61 -24.87
C GLN A 85 -33.66 14.13 -24.65
N HIS A 86 -32.50 13.87 -24.06
CA HIS A 86 -32.15 12.58 -23.49
C HIS A 86 -31.99 12.77 -21.98
N TYR A 87 -32.80 12.03 -21.24
CA TYR A 87 -32.77 11.97 -19.79
C TYR A 87 -32.02 10.72 -19.38
N THR A 88 -31.00 10.87 -18.55
CA THR A 88 -30.12 9.78 -18.16
C THR A 88 -29.95 9.74 -16.64
N ALA A 89 -29.94 8.54 -16.07
CA ALA A 89 -29.38 8.26 -14.77
C ALA A 89 -28.15 7.38 -14.97
N GLY A 90 -27.11 7.61 -14.18
CA GLY A 90 -25.88 6.84 -14.32
C GLY A 90 -25.06 6.81 -13.05
N VAL A 91 -24.01 6.00 -13.09
CA VAL A 91 -23.07 5.80 -12.01
C VAL A 91 -21.68 5.70 -12.60
N TYR A 92 -20.77 6.49 -12.04
CA TYR A 92 -19.34 6.27 -12.18
C TYR A 92 -18.83 5.54 -10.95
N LYS A 93 -18.06 4.48 -11.15
CA LYS A 93 -17.24 3.87 -10.11
C LYS A 93 -15.79 3.90 -10.56
N ASN A 94 -14.93 4.51 -9.75
CA ASN A 94 -13.49 4.58 -10.01
C ASN A 94 -12.77 3.77 -8.94
N PHE A 95 -11.77 3.01 -9.38
CA PHE A 95 -10.82 2.33 -8.52
C PHE A 95 -9.42 2.61 -9.07
N GLN A 96 -8.49 2.99 -8.20
CA GLN A 96 -7.11 3.23 -8.59
C GLN A 96 -6.17 2.83 -7.48
N VAL A 97 -5.09 2.15 -7.86
CA VAL A 97 -3.89 1.90 -7.06
C VAL A 97 -2.70 2.47 -7.83
N ASN A 98 -1.88 3.26 -7.16
CA ASN A 98 -0.68 3.85 -7.74
C ASN A 98 0.48 3.76 -6.73
N LEU A 99 1.52 3.01 -7.09
CA LEU A 99 2.69 2.77 -6.27
C LEU A 99 3.95 3.28 -6.99
N PRO A 100 4.34 4.54 -6.77
CA PRO A 100 5.57 5.12 -7.29
C PRO A 100 6.67 5.10 -6.23
N ILE A 101 7.53 4.07 -6.25
CA ILE A 101 8.60 3.86 -5.26
C ILE A 101 9.98 3.78 -5.92
N ARG A 102 11.00 4.16 -5.17
CA ARG A 102 12.41 3.87 -5.43
C ARG A 102 12.90 2.91 -4.36
N ALA A 103 13.54 1.83 -4.79
CA ALA A 103 14.21 0.88 -3.92
C ALA A 103 15.71 0.87 -4.22
N GLU A 104 16.55 0.97 -3.20
CA GLU A 104 18.00 0.78 -3.27
C GLU A 104 18.35 -0.45 -2.44
N VAL A 105 19.15 -1.36 -2.96
CA VAL A 105 19.58 -2.59 -2.29
C VAL A 105 21.10 -2.65 -2.34
N ASP A 106 21.70 -2.74 -1.16
CA ASP A 106 23.13 -2.90 -0.95
C ASP A 106 23.36 -4.32 -0.41
N LEU A 107 24.02 -5.15 -1.20
CA LEU A 107 24.46 -6.50 -0.82
C LEU A 107 25.95 -6.44 -0.55
N ASP A 108 26.36 -6.83 0.65
CA ASP A 108 27.75 -6.97 1.06
C ASP A 108 28.00 -8.42 1.43
N PHE A 109 28.52 -9.18 0.46
CA PHE A 109 28.80 -10.60 0.60
C PHE A 109 30.02 -10.86 1.49
N ALA A 110 30.94 -9.91 1.58
CA ALA A 110 32.11 -10.04 2.44
C ALA A 110 31.72 -10.00 3.93
N ASN A 111 30.71 -9.20 4.27
CA ASN A 111 30.21 -9.08 5.65
C ASN A 111 28.88 -9.78 5.90
N ASN A 112 28.34 -10.53 4.93
CA ASN A 112 27.02 -11.15 4.98
C ASN A 112 25.89 -10.17 5.37
N LYS A 113 25.93 -8.94 4.85
CA LYS A 113 24.97 -7.88 5.15
C LYS A 113 24.13 -7.55 3.93
N VAL A 114 22.85 -7.32 4.17
CA VAL A 114 21.90 -6.80 3.19
C VAL A 114 21.26 -5.56 3.78
N ALA A 115 21.24 -4.48 3.03
CA ALA A 115 20.47 -3.28 3.35
C ALA A 115 19.57 -2.91 2.17
N ALA A 116 18.32 -2.58 2.45
CA ALA A 116 17.38 -2.07 1.46
C ALA A 116 16.81 -0.74 1.95
N LYS A 117 16.81 0.28 1.10
CA LYS A 117 16.10 1.54 1.33
C LYS A 117 14.93 1.62 0.38
N VAL A 118 13.75 1.89 0.90
CA VAL A 118 12.54 2.11 0.11
C VAL A 118 12.03 3.51 0.37
N GLN A 119 11.79 4.27 -0.70
CA GLN A 119 11.29 5.63 -0.61
C GLN A 119 10.29 5.94 -1.72
N PRO A 120 9.42 6.94 -1.54
CA PRO A 120 8.58 7.47 -2.61
C PRO A 120 9.42 8.03 -3.76
N LEU A 121 8.97 7.83 -5.00
CA LEU A 121 9.68 8.29 -6.21
C LEU A 121 9.72 9.82 -6.31
N ASP A 122 8.59 10.48 -6.01
CA ASP A 122 8.49 11.94 -5.83
C ASP A 122 8.38 12.29 -4.33
N GLN A 123 9.33 13.07 -3.85
CA GLN A 123 9.43 13.49 -2.44
C GLN A 123 8.90 14.90 -2.17
N HIS A 124 8.33 15.57 -3.18
CA HIS A 124 7.85 16.95 -3.08
C HIS A 124 6.34 17.04 -3.19
N ASN A 125 5.75 16.30 -4.14
CA ASN A 125 4.33 16.36 -4.40
C ASN A 125 3.56 15.25 -3.68
N LYS A 126 2.32 15.57 -3.31
CA LYS A 126 1.40 14.56 -2.80
C LYS A 126 1.17 13.48 -3.85
N GLN A 127 1.17 12.23 -3.41
CA GLN A 127 0.96 11.09 -4.30
C GLN A 127 -0.31 10.36 -3.89
N ASN A 128 -1.30 10.31 -4.77
CA ASN A 128 -2.46 9.46 -4.58
C ASN A 128 -2.01 8.00 -4.70
N LEU A 129 -2.12 7.23 -3.62
CA LEU A 129 -1.76 5.82 -3.58
C LEU A 129 -2.95 4.91 -3.86
N PHE A 130 -4.12 5.33 -3.39
CA PHE A 130 -5.36 4.59 -3.51
C PHE A 130 -6.53 5.54 -3.67
N GLU A 131 -7.42 5.24 -4.60
CA GLU A 131 -8.70 5.90 -4.73
C GLU A 131 -9.81 4.87 -5.01
N TYR A 132 -10.92 5.05 -4.31
CA TYR A 132 -12.19 4.44 -4.61
C TYR A 132 -13.28 5.52 -4.59
N SER A 133 -14.06 5.64 -5.66
CA SER A 133 -15.18 6.56 -5.67
C SER A 133 -16.39 6.00 -6.40
N THR A 134 -17.59 6.28 -5.88
CA THR A 134 -18.88 6.00 -6.50
C THR A 134 -19.63 7.32 -6.61
N VAL A 135 -20.00 7.71 -7.84
CA VAL A 135 -20.72 8.96 -8.12
C VAL A 135 -21.96 8.67 -8.94
N PRO A 136 -23.13 8.50 -8.29
CA PRO A 136 -24.40 8.44 -8.99
C PRO A 136 -24.81 9.83 -9.47
N TYR A 137 -25.42 9.90 -10.64
CA TYR A 137 -25.84 11.16 -11.24
C TYR A 137 -27.11 11.00 -12.07
N THR A 138 -27.79 12.12 -12.28
CA THR A 138 -28.78 12.31 -13.32
C THR A 138 -28.32 13.40 -14.27
N SER A 139 -28.62 13.28 -15.56
CA SER A 139 -28.36 14.32 -16.55
C SER A 139 -29.51 14.50 -17.53
N GLN A 140 -29.60 15.71 -18.08
CA GLN A 140 -30.50 16.05 -19.18
C GLN A 140 -29.71 16.77 -20.27
N HIS A 141 -29.81 16.30 -21.51
CA HIS A 141 -29.08 16.91 -22.61
C HIS A 141 -29.83 16.84 -23.94
N SER A 142 -29.55 17.80 -24.82
CA SER A 142 -30.13 17.85 -26.16
C SER A 142 -29.43 16.85 -27.09
N VAL A 143 -30.22 15.99 -27.74
CA VAL A 143 -29.71 15.02 -28.73
C VAL A 143 -29.14 15.72 -29.96
N MET A 144 -29.69 16.88 -30.33
CA MET A 144 -29.19 17.66 -31.48
C MET A 144 -27.80 18.23 -31.21
N GLN A 145 -27.55 18.71 -29.99
CA GLN A 145 -26.23 19.22 -29.59
C GLN A 145 -25.19 18.09 -29.56
N MET A 146 -25.56 16.90 -29.08
CA MET A 146 -24.68 15.73 -29.10
C MET A 146 -24.28 15.29 -30.51
N ALA A 147 -25.21 15.37 -31.47
CA ALA A 147 -24.95 15.00 -32.86
C ALA A 147 -24.01 16.00 -33.56
N GLN A 148 -24.09 17.28 -33.18
CA GLN A 148 -23.25 18.34 -33.73
C GLN A 148 -21.83 18.33 -33.12
N ASN A 149 -21.72 18.02 -31.83
CA ASN A 149 -20.44 17.96 -31.11
C ASN A 149 -20.23 16.59 -30.42
N PRO A 150 -19.93 15.51 -31.17
CA PRO A 150 -19.69 14.19 -30.57
C PRO A 150 -18.52 14.17 -29.57
N GLN A 151 -17.52 15.03 -29.77
CA GLN A 151 -16.35 15.11 -28.88
C GLN A 151 -16.65 15.75 -27.52
N GLU A 152 -17.68 16.61 -27.43
CA GLU A 152 -18.11 17.16 -26.15
C GLU A 152 -18.66 16.06 -25.23
N GLN A 153 -19.11 14.91 -25.76
CA GLN A 153 -19.55 13.73 -24.98
C GLN A 153 -18.48 13.15 -24.05
N ILE A 154 -17.20 13.30 -24.41
CA ILE A 154 -16.08 12.70 -23.68
C ILE A 154 -15.64 13.58 -22.49
N HIS A 155 -15.98 14.88 -22.52
CA HIS A 155 -15.56 15.88 -21.52
C HIS A 155 -16.71 16.34 -20.60
N GLN A 156 -17.89 15.70 -20.64
CA GLN A 156 -19.12 16.15 -19.95
C GLN A 156 -19.13 16.01 -18.42
N SER A 157 -17.97 15.87 -17.78
CA SER A 157 -17.91 15.92 -16.32
C SER A 157 -18.25 17.29 -15.73
N TYR A 158 -18.51 18.32 -16.56
CA TYR A 158 -18.78 19.70 -16.13
C TYR A 158 -20.00 20.37 -16.82
N ASN A 159 -20.94 19.60 -17.37
CA ASN A 159 -22.16 20.18 -17.95
C ASN A 159 -23.14 20.67 -16.87
N GLN A 160 -23.74 21.86 -17.07
CA GLN A 160 -24.71 22.51 -16.16
C GLN A 160 -25.94 21.65 -15.83
N ASN A 161 -26.22 20.61 -16.62
CA ASN A 161 -27.40 19.75 -16.47
C ASN A 161 -27.11 18.37 -15.87
N ARG A 162 -25.88 18.09 -15.41
CA ARG A 162 -25.59 16.90 -14.60
C ARG A 162 -25.71 17.25 -13.11
N LYS A 163 -26.48 16.47 -12.36
CA LYS A 163 -26.57 16.59 -10.91
C LYS A 163 -26.21 15.27 -10.25
N ASN A 164 -25.33 15.33 -9.26
CA ASN A 164 -25.03 14.17 -8.44
C ASN A 164 -26.26 13.82 -7.60
N VAL A 165 -26.54 12.53 -7.48
CA VAL A 165 -27.61 12.03 -6.64
C VAL A 165 -27.02 11.77 -5.25
N HIS A 166 -27.68 12.29 -4.24
CA HIS A 166 -27.29 12.14 -2.84
C HIS A 166 -28.47 11.57 -2.08
N VAL A 167 -28.28 10.45 -1.38
CA VAL A 167 -29.37 9.85 -0.58
C VAL A 167 -29.41 10.38 0.85
N ARG A 168 -28.32 11.01 1.31
CA ARG A 168 -28.20 11.67 2.63
C ARG A 168 -26.95 12.54 2.68
N TYR A 169 -26.72 13.22 3.80
CA TYR A 169 -25.45 13.91 4.02
C TYR A 169 -24.31 12.90 4.19
N PRO A 170 -23.19 13.08 3.47
CA PRO A 170 -22.05 12.17 3.59
C PRO A 170 -21.33 12.37 4.92
N ASN A 171 -21.02 11.26 5.60
CA ASN A 171 -20.07 11.23 6.70
C ASN A 171 -18.68 11.52 6.17
N GLN A 172 -17.92 12.36 6.88
CA GLN A 172 -16.57 12.75 6.50
C GLN A 172 -15.58 12.41 7.60
N ILE A 173 -14.50 11.73 7.23
CA ILE A 173 -13.36 11.45 8.09
C ILE A 173 -12.11 11.89 7.34
N HIS A 174 -11.33 12.77 7.96
CA HIS A 174 -9.99 13.13 7.51
C HIS A 174 -9.01 12.77 8.62
N LYS A 175 -8.05 11.90 8.33
CA LYS A 175 -6.99 11.52 9.27
C LYS A 175 -5.65 11.43 8.57
N THR A 176 -4.60 11.94 9.19
CA THR A 176 -3.23 11.64 8.79
C THR A 176 -2.74 10.44 9.61
N LEU A 177 -2.32 9.37 8.94
CA LEU A 177 -1.84 8.13 9.53
C LEU A 177 -0.32 8.05 9.41
N GLY A 178 0.33 7.34 10.33
CA GLY A 178 1.77 7.02 10.27
C GLY A 178 2.73 8.12 10.72
N GLN A 179 2.32 9.39 10.69
CA GLN A 179 3.21 10.54 10.93
C GLN A 179 4.02 10.42 12.23
N ASP A 180 3.37 10.09 13.34
CA ASP A 180 4.04 10.01 14.65
C ASP A 180 4.68 8.64 14.93
N SER A 181 4.32 7.60 14.17
CA SER A 181 4.77 6.22 14.43
C SER A 181 5.92 5.79 13.51
N THR A 182 5.81 6.04 12.22
CA THR A 182 6.81 5.66 11.21
C THR A 182 7.53 6.86 10.61
N GLY A 183 7.07 8.08 10.90
CA GLY A 183 7.55 9.31 10.26
C GLY A 183 6.99 9.53 8.85
N PHE A 184 6.25 8.57 8.28
CA PHE A 184 5.55 8.73 7.00
C PHE A 184 4.12 9.19 7.24
N ALA A 185 3.71 10.27 6.57
CA ALA A 185 2.37 10.81 6.67
C ALA A 185 1.50 10.39 5.49
N PHE A 186 0.43 9.67 5.78
CA PHE A 186 -0.60 9.29 4.80
C PHE A 186 -1.92 9.97 5.14
N ASP A 187 -2.39 10.86 4.26
CA ASP A 187 -3.70 11.50 4.38
C ASP A 187 -4.77 10.50 3.91
N PHE A 188 -5.57 10.01 4.85
CA PHE A 188 -6.76 9.21 4.60
C PHE A 188 -7.99 10.12 4.60
N ASN A 189 -8.68 10.18 3.45
CA ASN A 189 -9.97 10.84 3.33
C ASN A 189 -11.05 9.79 3.09
N TYR A 190 -12.12 9.89 3.85
CA TYR A 190 -13.32 9.10 3.65
C TYR A 190 -14.51 10.06 3.64
N GLN A 191 -15.27 10.04 2.56
CA GLN A 191 -16.51 10.77 2.41
C GLN A 191 -17.55 9.82 1.82
N SER A 192 -18.54 9.42 2.61
CA SER A 192 -19.50 8.42 2.19
C SER A 192 -20.88 8.66 2.78
N GLU A 193 -21.91 8.39 1.99
CA GLU A 193 -23.31 8.35 2.44
C GLU A 193 -23.67 7.02 3.11
N GLN A 194 -22.74 6.07 3.17
CA GLN A 194 -22.94 4.83 3.91
C GLN A 194 -22.76 5.04 5.42
N LYS A 195 -23.47 4.23 6.22
CA LYS A 195 -23.38 4.30 7.68
C LYS A 195 -22.07 3.74 8.21
N PHE A 196 -21.48 2.75 7.54
CA PHE A 196 -20.18 2.14 7.87
C PHE A 196 -19.78 1.14 6.77
N ILE A 197 -18.46 0.90 6.63
CA ILE A 197 -17.93 -0.24 5.87
C ILE A 197 -17.98 -1.47 6.77
N ASP A 198 -18.65 -2.53 6.34
CA ASP A 198 -18.63 -3.81 7.04
C ASP A 198 -17.35 -4.59 6.67
N PHE A 199 -16.27 -4.35 7.41
CA PHE A 199 -15.00 -5.04 7.21
C PHE A 199 -15.07 -6.55 7.51
N ALA A 200 -16.07 -7.02 8.27
CA ALA A 200 -16.24 -8.44 8.54
C ALA A 200 -16.86 -9.17 7.33
N ALA A 201 -17.84 -8.56 6.67
CA ALA A 201 -18.33 -9.04 5.38
C ALA A 201 -17.22 -9.07 4.31
N LEU A 202 -16.36 -8.06 4.34
CA LEU A 202 -15.19 -7.89 3.47
C LEU A 202 -14.18 -9.03 3.59
N TYR A 203 -13.79 -9.36 4.83
CA TYR A 203 -12.89 -10.47 5.12
C TYR A 203 -13.47 -11.82 4.69
N ASN A 204 -14.76 -12.05 4.95
CA ASN A 204 -15.44 -13.30 4.61
C ASN A 204 -15.61 -13.51 3.11
N GLU A 205 -15.90 -12.47 2.33
CA GLU A 205 -15.97 -12.58 0.86
C GLU A 205 -14.59 -12.74 0.22
N ALA A 206 -13.56 -12.10 0.78
CA ALA A 206 -12.17 -12.26 0.34
C ALA A 206 -11.69 -13.71 0.46
N HIS A 207 -12.02 -14.35 1.59
CA HIS A 207 -11.62 -15.73 1.87
C HIS A 207 -12.33 -16.76 0.99
N LYS A 208 -13.57 -16.49 0.55
CA LYS A 208 -14.37 -17.41 -0.28
C LYS A 208 -13.96 -17.44 -1.75
N ARG A 209 -13.44 -16.33 -2.29
CA ARG A 209 -13.29 -16.17 -3.74
C ARG A 209 -11.92 -16.56 -4.29
N ASN A 210 -10.93 -16.84 -3.44
CA ASN A 210 -9.54 -17.19 -3.81
C ASN A 210 -8.85 -16.22 -4.80
N ASP A 211 -9.48 -15.10 -5.13
CA ASP A 211 -8.96 -14.05 -5.99
C ASP A 211 -8.83 -12.78 -5.13
N PRO A 212 -7.61 -12.38 -4.77
CA PRO A 212 -7.37 -11.21 -3.92
C PRO A 212 -7.75 -9.90 -4.61
N ILE A 213 -7.80 -9.84 -5.94
CA ILE A 213 -8.26 -8.67 -6.68
C ILE A 213 -9.78 -8.61 -6.65
N ALA A 214 -10.46 -9.73 -6.89
CA ALA A 214 -11.92 -9.81 -6.73
C ALA A 214 -12.33 -9.51 -5.29
N ALA A 215 -11.59 -10.02 -4.30
CA ALA A 215 -11.79 -9.70 -2.89
C ALA A 215 -11.79 -8.19 -2.63
N VAL A 216 -10.77 -7.48 -3.13
CA VAL A 216 -10.67 -6.02 -3.01
C VAL A 216 -11.73 -5.30 -3.83
N ILE A 217 -12.21 -5.82 -4.95
CA ILE A 217 -13.26 -5.15 -5.76
C ILE A 217 -14.66 -5.36 -5.14
N TYR A 218 -14.96 -6.57 -4.68
CA TYR A 218 -16.24 -6.95 -4.07
C TYR A 218 -16.36 -6.53 -2.61
N ALA A 219 -15.24 -6.30 -1.93
CA ALA A 219 -15.14 -5.57 -0.67
C ALA A 219 -15.90 -4.23 -0.69
N TRP A 220 -15.93 -3.57 -1.84
CA TRP A 220 -16.66 -2.33 -2.07
C TRP A 220 -17.84 -2.52 -3.03
N ALA A 221 -18.34 -3.75 -3.19
CA ALA A 221 -19.61 -4.01 -3.85
C ALA A 221 -20.72 -3.60 -2.88
N GLU A 222 -21.15 -2.37 -3.00
CA GLU A 222 -22.22 -1.80 -2.18
C GLU A 222 -23.57 -2.44 -2.52
N ASP A 223 -24.34 -2.81 -1.49
CA ASP A 223 -25.74 -3.25 -1.61
C ASP A 223 -26.67 -2.14 -2.15
N SER A 224 -26.22 -0.88 -2.03
CA SER A 224 -26.95 0.30 -2.49
C SER A 224 -25.99 1.29 -3.15
N ILE A 225 -26.40 1.92 -4.25
CA ILE A 225 -25.59 2.90 -4.97
C ILE A 225 -25.61 4.23 -4.20
N ASN A 226 -24.54 4.50 -3.47
CA ASN A 226 -24.38 5.73 -2.68
C ASN A 226 -23.20 6.56 -3.19
N PHE A 227 -23.18 7.85 -2.82
CA PHE A 227 -21.97 8.63 -3.03
C PHE A 227 -20.86 8.14 -2.08
N ASN A 228 -19.69 7.83 -2.65
CA ASN A 228 -18.51 7.41 -1.92
C ASN A 228 -17.26 8.05 -2.53
N ASN A 229 -16.33 8.48 -1.67
CA ASN A 229 -15.00 8.94 -2.04
C ASN A 229 -14.04 8.55 -0.91
N ILE A 230 -13.10 7.68 -1.23
CA ILE A 230 -12.13 7.12 -0.29
C ILE A 230 -10.77 7.25 -0.95
N THR A 231 -9.88 8.01 -0.33
CA THR A 231 -8.54 8.24 -0.87
C THR A 231 -7.49 8.04 0.21
N LEU A 232 -6.35 7.47 -0.20
CA LEU A 232 -5.15 7.41 0.60
C LEU A 232 -4.03 8.11 -0.17
N THR A 233 -3.52 9.20 0.38
CA THR A 233 -2.51 10.03 -0.25
C THR A 233 -1.26 10.08 0.60
N TYR A 234 -0.10 9.77 0.03
CA TYR A 234 1.17 10.05 0.67
C TYR A 234 1.47 11.56 0.63
N SER A 235 1.83 12.13 1.78
CA SER A 235 2.09 13.56 1.98
C SER A 235 3.55 13.81 2.38
N PRO A 236 4.45 14.10 1.42
CA PRO A 236 5.88 14.29 1.72
C PRO A 236 6.17 15.46 2.66
N GLN A 237 5.38 16.53 2.57
CA GLN A 237 5.54 17.74 3.41
C GLN A 237 5.23 17.50 4.89
N LYS A 238 4.35 16.53 5.19
CA LYS A 238 4.01 16.13 6.56
C LYS A 238 4.89 14.97 7.06
N SER A 239 5.69 14.38 6.18
CA SER A 239 6.54 13.22 6.49
C SER A 239 7.91 13.67 6.97
N SER A 240 8.27 13.27 8.19
CA SER A 240 9.62 13.45 8.74
C SER A 240 10.59 12.40 8.19
N ALA A 241 10.12 11.19 7.91
CA ALA A 241 10.89 10.14 7.27
C ALA A 241 10.96 10.36 5.75
N LYS A 242 12.15 10.11 5.17
CA LYS A 242 12.38 10.17 3.72
C LYS A 242 12.47 8.80 3.07
N TYR A 243 12.94 7.80 3.82
CA TYR A 243 13.07 6.42 3.38
C TYR A 243 12.85 5.47 4.56
N ALA A 244 12.39 4.26 4.26
CA ALA A 244 12.38 3.13 5.17
C ALA A 244 13.64 2.31 4.89
N ARG A 245 14.44 2.01 5.92
CA ARG A 245 15.63 1.18 5.80
C ARG A 245 15.39 -0.18 6.45
N PHE A 246 15.53 -1.22 5.66
CA PHE A 246 15.51 -2.62 6.09
C PHE A 246 16.94 -3.13 6.06
N THR A 247 17.35 -3.89 7.07
CA THR A 247 18.69 -4.48 7.12
C THR A 247 18.60 -5.88 7.66
N ALA A 248 19.36 -6.79 7.07
CA ALA A 248 19.54 -8.15 7.57
C ALA A 248 21.04 -8.46 7.56
N ALA A 249 21.52 -9.20 8.56
CA ALA A 249 22.90 -9.64 8.63
C ALA A 249 22.93 -11.09 9.08
N TYR A 250 23.73 -11.93 8.43
CA TYR A 250 23.97 -13.29 8.88
C TYR A 250 25.33 -13.37 9.58
N LEU A 251 25.30 -13.68 10.87
CA LEU A 251 26.50 -13.93 11.67
C LEU A 251 26.80 -15.42 11.62
N ASP A 252 27.86 -15.78 10.89
CA ASP A 252 28.38 -17.13 10.94
C ASP A 252 29.19 -17.31 12.23
N ASN A 253 28.65 -18.10 13.17
CA ASN A 253 29.31 -18.42 14.44
C ASN A 253 30.31 -19.59 14.30
N SER A 254 30.70 -19.98 13.09
CA SER A 254 31.70 -21.01 12.88
C SER A 254 33.13 -20.45 12.89
N GLU A 255 33.63 -20.05 14.07
CA GLU A 255 35.05 -20.22 14.41
C GLU A 255 35.34 -19.94 15.89
N SER A 256 35.40 -21.02 16.68
CA SER A 256 36.36 -21.18 17.79
C SER A 256 36.49 -22.67 18.18
N GLU A 257 36.68 -23.55 17.19
CA GLU A 257 36.99 -24.98 17.41
C GLU A 257 38.48 -25.32 17.17
N ASN A 258 39.38 -24.34 17.27
CA ASN A 258 40.83 -24.60 17.26
C ASN A 258 41.45 -24.27 18.62
N ASN A 259 41.21 -25.14 19.60
CA ASN A 259 42.07 -25.27 20.77
C ASN A 259 42.03 -26.72 21.30
N PRO A 260 42.96 -27.61 20.89
CA PRO A 260 43.01 -28.96 21.41
C PRO A 260 43.85 -28.97 22.69
N SER A 261 43.25 -28.70 23.86
CA SER A 261 43.67 -29.26 25.17
C SER A 261 43.00 -28.57 26.36
N SER A 262 41.94 -29.19 26.91
CA SER A 262 41.83 -29.53 28.33
C SER A 262 40.42 -30.03 28.63
N TYR A 263 40.36 -31.22 29.22
CA TYR A 263 39.20 -31.84 29.84
C TYR A 263 38.36 -30.87 30.69
N GLY A 264 37.03 -30.96 30.56
CA GLY A 264 36.09 -30.34 31.49
C GLY A 264 34.74 -30.04 30.85
N SER A 265 33.88 -31.05 30.74
CA SER A 265 32.45 -30.85 30.45
C SER A 265 31.83 -30.02 31.58
N GLN A 266 31.57 -28.74 31.32
CA GLN A 266 30.68 -27.92 32.13
C GLN A 266 29.77 -27.14 31.18
N GLY A 267 28.57 -27.71 30.96
CA GLY A 267 27.45 -26.94 30.45
C GLY A 267 27.17 -25.81 31.43
N ASN A 268 27.37 -24.57 30.97
CA ASN A 268 26.99 -23.39 31.73
C ASN A 268 25.46 -23.27 31.74
N ASN A 269 24.84 -24.04 32.64
CA ASN A 269 23.56 -23.68 33.21
C ASN A 269 23.77 -22.36 33.94
N TYR A 270 23.17 -21.28 33.43
CA TYR A 270 23.01 -20.03 34.16
C TYR A 270 22.00 -20.26 35.30
N HIS A 271 22.45 -20.93 36.37
CA HIS A 271 21.77 -20.91 37.65
C HIS A 271 22.19 -19.63 38.37
N ASN A 272 21.29 -18.65 38.36
CA ASN A 272 21.45 -17.42 39.10
C ASN A 272 21.12 -17.71 40.57
N SER A 273 22.14 -17.93 41.41
CA SER A 273 21.97 -18.04 42.85
C SER A 273 23.02 -17.21 43.57
N GLU A 274 22.91 -15.88 43.47
CA GLU A 274 23.39 -14.99 44.52
C GLU A 274 22.31 -13.97 44.85
N ARG A 275 21.70 -14.20 46.02
CA ARG A 275 20.87 -13.23 46.72
C ARG A 275 21.71 -11.99 47.03
N SER A 276 21.38 -10.88 46.38
CA SER A 276 21.62 -9.54 46.92
C SER A 276 20.27 -8.97 47.33
N ASP A 277 19.90 -9.21 48.59
CA ASP A 277 18.78 -8.58 49.27
C ASP A 277 19.09 -7.08 49.48
N SER A 278 18.96 -6.27 48.42
CA SER A 278 18.79 -4.81 48.54
C SER A 278 18.62 -4.18 47.16
N GLN A 279 17.46 -4.37 46.54
CA GLN A 279 16.88 -3.40 45.61
C GLN A 279 15.39 -3.72 45.46
N GLN A 280 14.65 -3.23 46.45
CA GLN A 280 13.21 -3.19 46.45
C GLN A 280 12.79 -2.33 45.26
N ALA A 281 12.17 -2.95 44.25
CA ALA A 281 11.63 -2.25 43.09
C ALA A 281 10.62 -1.21 43.56
N SER A 282 10.97 0.07 43.41
CA SER A 282 10.03 1.17 43.58
C SER A 282 8.96 1.09 42.48
N PRO A 283 7.65 1.11 42.80
CA PRO A 283 6.57 0.98 41.80
C PRO A 283 6.38 2.20 40.89
N SER A 284 7.34 3.13 40.84
CA SER A 284 7.15 4.48 40.32
C SER A 284 8.10 4.88 39.18
N ASP A 285 8.89 3.96 38.64
CA ASP A 285 9.67 4.26 37.44
C ASP A 285 8.79 4.09 36.21
N HIS A 286 8.40 5.23 35.64
CA HIS A 286 7.74 5.36 34.37
C HIS A 286 8.45 4.49 33.31
N VAL A 287 7.80 3.39 32.91
CA VAL A 287 8.15 2.60 31.73
C VAL A 287 7.78 3.42 30.49
N SER A 288 8.55 4.46 30.21
CA SER A 288 8.38 5.36 29.06
C SER A 288 9.61 5.37 28.15
N VAL A 289 10.45 4.34 28.20
CA VAL A 289 11.47 4.10 27.19
C VAL A 289 10.95 3.00 26.28
N SER A 290 10.60 3.37 25.04
CA SER A 290 10.21 2.41 24.00
C SER A 290 11.22 1.26 23.98
N MET A 291 10.78 0.04 24.27
CA MET A 291 11.65 -1.14 24.23
C MET A 291 12.26 -1.36 22.83
N ALA A 292 11.69 -0.72 21.81
CA ALA A 292 12.10 -0.75 20.42
C ALA A 292 13.20 0.26 20.04
N GLN A 293 13.70 1.10 20.95
CA GLN A 293 14.84 1.99 20.68
C GLN A 293 16.17 1.34 21.13
N PRO A 294 17.02 0.88 20.20
CA PRO A 294 18.33 0.33 20.53
C PRO A 294 19.39 1.43 20.72
N SER A 295 20.46 1.09 21.44
CA SER A 295 21.67 1.91 21.59
C SER A 295 22.51 2.00 20.31
N SER A 296 22.27 1.09 19.35
CA SER A 296 22.91 1.07 18.05
C SER A 296 21.89 0.74 16.96
N SER A 297 21.99 1.38 15.79
CA SER A 297 21.17 1.06 14.62
C SER A 297 21.84 0.06 13.67
N SER A 298 22.98 -0.53 14.06
CA SER A 298 23.69 -1.52 13.26
C SER A 298 23.08 -2.91 13.47
N PRO A 299 22.73 -3.63 12.39
CA PRO A 299 22.12 -4.96 12.48
C PRO A 299 23.05 -6.02 13.10
N ASP A 300 24.37 -5.85 13.01
CA ASP A 300 25.40 -6.75 13.53
C ASP A 300 25.93 -6.33 14.91
N SER A 301 25.29 -5.36 15.57
CA SER A 301 25.76 -4.85 16.86
C SER A 301 25.50 -5.86 17.97
N GLN A 302 26.57 -6.50 18.48
CA GLN A 302 26.48 -7.39 19.65
C GLN A 302 25.89 -6.68 20.87
N SER A 303 26.23 -5.40 21.08
CA SER A 303 25.64 -4.60 22.16
C SER A 303 24.13 -4.38 21.99
N ARG A 304 23.64 -4.20 20.75
CA ARG A 304 22.20 -4.15 20.45
C ARG A 304 21.50 -5.47 20.75
N GLN A 305 22.07 -6.60 20.29
CA GLN A 305 21.50 -7.93 20.54
C GLN A 305 21.45 -8.25 22.04
N GLN A 306 22.53 -7.97 22.77
CA GLN A 306 22.57 -8.11 24.23
C GLN A 306 21.56 -7.19 24.92
N GLN A 307 21.38 -5.96 24.43
CA GLN A 307 20.38 -5.04 24.98
C GLN A 307 18.95 -5.55 24.77
N PHE A 308 18.64 -6.15 23.61
CA PHE A 308 17.32 -6.76 23.40
C PHE A 308 17.12 -8.03 24.21
N LEU A 309 18.15 -8.88 24.33
CA LEU A 309 18.11 -10.06 25.21
C LEU A 309 17.88 -9.65 26.67
N GLN A 310 18.60 -8.64 27.16
CA GLN A 310 18.44 -8.13 28.52
C GLN A 310 17.04 -7.53 28.74
N LYS A 311 16.54 -6.70 27.81
CA LYS A 311 15.19 -6.13 27.90
C LYS A 311 14.09 -7.21 27.83
N ALA A 312 14.27 -8.24 27.00
CA ALA A 312 13.34 -9.36 26.91
C ALA A 312 13.35 -10.21 28.20
N GLY A 313 14.52 -10.44 28.78
CA GLY A 313 14.69 -11.19 30.03
C GLY A 313 14.19 -10.44 31.29
N GLN A 314 14.18 -9.11 31.27
CA GLN A 314 13.66 -8.29 32.40
C GLN A 314 12.15 -8.44 32.62
N GLY A 315 11.38 -8.85 31.61
CA GLY A 315 9.93 -8.96 31.69
C GLY A 315 9.40 -10.33 32.16
N ILE A 316 10.22 -11.38 32.15
CA ILE A 316 9.74 -12.76 32.36
C ILE A 316 10.79 -13.56 33.15
N GLN A 317 10.50 -13.81 34.44
CA GLN A 317 11.25 -14.78 35.25
C GLN A 317 11.11 -16.19 34.64
N ASP A 318 12.23 -16.91 34.54
CA ASP A 318 12.33 -18.28 33.98
C ASP A 318 11.99 -18.46 32.48
N SER A 319 12.32 -17.47 31.64
CA SER A 319 12.19 -17.60 30.18
C SER A 319 13.53 -17.77 29.46
N ASN A 320 13.54 -18.62 28.43
CA ASN A 320 14.65 -18.73 27.51
C ASN A 320 14.46 -17.69 26.40
N SER A 321 15.27 -16.64 26.40
CA SER A 321 15.15 -15.52 25.44
C SER A 321 16.10 -15.72 24.26
N MET A 322 15.56 -15.70 23.04
CA MET A 322 16.34 -15.67 21.80
C MET A 322 16.00 -14.39 21.05
N VAL A 323 17.01 -13.67 20.57
CA VAL A 323 16.83 -12.51 19.69
C VAL A 323 17.06 -12.97 18.26
N VAL A 324 16.03 -12.80 17.43
CA VAL A 324 16.12 -12.91 15.98
C VAL A 324 16.06 -11.49 15.44
N ASP A 325 17.14 -11.07 14.80
CA ASP A 325 17.37 -9.73 14.25
C ASP A 325 17.98 -9.86 12.86
#